data_AF-A0A1F9ZF58-F1
#
_entry.id   AF-A0A1F9ZF58-F1
#
_cell.length_a   1.000
_cell.length_b   1.000
_cell.length_c   1.000
_cell.angle_alpha   90.00
_cell.angle_beta   90.00
_cell.angle_gamma   90.00
#
_symmetry.space_group_name_H-M   'P 1'
#
loop_
_entity.id
_entity.type
_entity.pdbx_description
1 polymer ?
#
loop_
_entity_poly.entity_id
_entity_poly.type
_entity_poly.pdbx_seq_one_letter_code
_entity_poly.pdbx_strand_id
1 'polypeptide(L)'
;MDKDKKPLIDRAAAGFSLAIWLPVAFFALFMLLASVLGVVLVIYITGFAGWQFAAAGFVALFIYLARPFARNAGERFSAQFRAAYGFETGNPEGSFGEKIIGPYLFLLLYSSVGGMCAGAVLLMPSDRHTLKDLASLRSAVTAYADANGGKFPADLRAMKFNGRAKIPYPYTAQHKEVTDIQYVSGVNFRAEKFSDTGGWAYVNTPGDKDWGKLVINCTHSKGTKTGGRPWTAF
;
A
#
# COMPACT_ATOMS: atom_id res chain seq x y z
N MET A 1 34.02 -74.25 13.37
CA MET A 1 33.51 -72.87 13.31
C MET A 1 32.01 -72.92 13.48
N ASP A 2 31.51 -72.32 14.55
CA ASP A 2 30.11 -72.34 14.96
C ASP A 2 29.24 -71.58 13.95
N LYS A 3 28.31 -72.29 13.29
CA LYS A 3 27.48 -71.74 12.20
C LYS A 3 26.52 -70.65 12.69
N ASP A 4 26.31 -70.55 14.00
CA ASP A 4 25.39 -69.59 14.61
C ASP A 4 26.00 -68.20 14.81
N LYS A 5 27.32 -68.01 14.60
CA LYS A 5 28.01 -66.71 14.77
C LYS A 5 28.11 -65.86 13.51
N LYS A 6 27.89 -66.43 12.32
CA LYS A 6 27.94 -65.70 11.03
C LYS A 6 26.93 -64.53 10.94
N PRO A 7 25.65 -64.64 11.37
CA PRO A 7 24.70 -63.54 11.23
C PRO A 7 25.01 -62.33 12.12
N LEU A 8 25.78 -62.51 13.20
CA LEU A 8 26.18 -61.41 14.09
C LEU A 8 27.28 -60.54 13.47
N ILE A 9 28.22 -61.15 12.74
CA ILE A 9 29.30 -60.43 12.05
C ILE A 9 28.74 -59.62 10.87
N ASP A 10 27.82 -60.22 10.10
CA ASP A 10 27.21 -59.56 8.94
C ASP A 10 26.35 -58.34 9.36
N ARG A 11 25.69 -58.39 10.54
CA ARG A 11 24.95 -57.25 11.12
C ARG A 11 25.86 -56.15 11.67
N ALA A 12 26.99 -56.52 12.29
CA ALA A 12 27.97 -55.54 12.79
C ALA A 12 28.63 -54.77 11.64
N ALA A 13 28.94 -55.44 10.53
CA ALA A 13 29.50 -54.81 9.33
C ALA A 13 28.53 -53.81 8.68
N ALA A 14 27.23 -54.13 8.63
CA ALA A 14 26.21 -53.22 8.11
C ALA A 14 26.03 -51.97 9.00
N GLY A 15 26.04 -52.15 10.33
CA GLY A 15 25.95 -51.04 11.28
C GLY A 15 27.15 -50.08 11.21
N PHE A 16 28.36 -50.62 11.05
CA PHE A 16 29.58 -49.82 10.93
C PHE A 16 29.62 -48.99 9.63
N SER A 17 29.16 -49.57 8.52
CA SER A 17 29.04 -48.84 7.25
C SER A 17 28.06 -47.66 7.37
N LEU A 18 26.89 -47.88 7.97
CA LEU A 18 25.88 -46.81 8.12
C LEU A 18 26.37 -45.66 9.00
N ALA A 19 27.12 -45.97 10.07
CA ALA A 19 27.68 -44.99 10.99
C ALA A 19 28.72 -44.05 10.33
N ILE A 20 29.41 -44.52 9.28
CA ILE A 20 30.40 -43.72 8.53
C ILE A 20 29.74 -42.91 7.41
N TRP A 21 28.81 -43.52 6.68
CA TRP A 21 28.20 -42.86 5.52
C TRP A 21 27.17 -41.78 5.90
N LEU A 22 26.50 -41.91 7.05
CA LEU A 22 25.48 -40.94 7.48
C LEU A 22 26.06 -39.54 7.76
N PRO A 23 27.16 -39.36 8.52
CA PRO A 23 27.77 -38.04 8.70
C PRO A 23 28.31 -37.44 7.40
N VAL A 24 28.85 -38.27 6.49
CA VAL A 24 29.37 -37.83 5.19
C VAL A 24 28.23 -37.29 4.32
N ALA A 25 27.10 -38.01 4.26
CA ALA A 25 25.92 -37.56 3.52
C ALA A 25 25.33 -36.27 4.12
N PHE A 26 25.29 -36.16 5.46
CA PHE A 26 24.80 -34.96 6.14
C PHE A 26 25.72 -33.75 5.86
N PHE A 27 27.03 -33.94 5.89
CA PHE A 27 27.99 -32.88 5.58
C PHE A 27 27.89 -32.43 4.12
N ALA A 28 27.74 -33.37 3.18
CA ALA A 28 27.54 -33.04 1.77
C ALA A 28 26.24 -32.24 1.55
N LEU A 29 25.14 -32.64 2.19
CA LEU A 29 23.87 -31.91 2.14
C LEU A 29 23.99 -30.51 2.74
N PHE A 30 24.67 -30.38 3.88
CA PHE A 30 24.93 -29.10 4.52
C PHE A 30 25.72 -28.14 3.61
N MET A 31 26.79 -28.64 2.97
CA MET A 31 27.59 -27.85 2.03
C MET A 31 26.78 -27.40 0.81
N LEU A 32 25.90 -28.26 0.29
CA LEU A 32 24.99 -27.91 -0.80
C LEU A 32 24.03 -26.78 -0.38
N LEU A 33 23.41 -26.89 0.80
CA LEU A 33 22.49 -25.88 1.33
C LEU A 33 23.19 -24.54 1.58
N ALA A 34 24.40 -24.57 2.15
CA ALA A 34 25.21 -23.36 2.36
C ALA A 34 25.55 -22.66 1.04
N SER A 35 25.86 -23.43 -0.02
CA SER A 35 26.12 -22.90 -1.36
C SER A 35 24.88 -22.22 -1.95
N VAL A 36 23.72 -22.87 -1.90
CA VAL A 36 22.46 -22.30 -2.40
C VAL A 36 22.09 -21.01 -1.66
N LEU A 37 22.21 -21.01 -0.32
CA LEU A 37 21.96 -19.81 0.48
C LEU A 37 22.93 -18.67 0.16
N GLY A 38 24.21 -18.99 -0.07
CA GLY A 38 25.20 -18.00 -0.51
C GLY A 38 24.82 -17.34 -1.83
N VAL A 39 24.38 -18.12 -2.81
CA VAL A 39 23.93 -17.60 -4.12
C VAL A 39 22.69 -16.72 -3.97
N VAL A 40 21.68 -17.16 -3.20
CA VAL A 40 20.46 -16.37 -2.95
C VAL A 40 20.80 -15.05 -2.25
N LEU A 41 21.72 -15.07 -1.28
CA LEU A 41 22.16 -13.86 -0.58
C LEU A 41 22.87 -12.89 -1.52
N VAL A 42 23.75 -13.37 -2.40
CA VAL A 42 24.43 -12.52 -3.40
C VAL A 42 23.43 -11.90 -4.37
N ILE A 43 22.46 -12.67 -4.86
CA ILE A 43 21.38 -12.15 -5.73
C ILE A 43 20.56 -11.09 -5.00
N TYR A 44 20.23 -11.33 -3.73
CA TYR A 44 19.47 -10.38 -2.92
C TYR A 44 20.25 -9.07 -2.71
N ILE A 45 21.52 -9.14 -2.32
CA ILE A 45 22.36 -7.96 -2.08
C ILE A 45 22.58 -7.16 -3.38
N THR A 46 22.87 -7.83 -4.49
CA THR A 46 23.12 -7.17 -5.78
C THR A 46 21.84 -6.58 -6.39
N GLY A 47 20.71 -7.28 -6.29
CA GLY A 47 19.41 -6.78 -6.70
C GLY A 47 18.95 -5.59 -5.86
N PHE A 48 19.17 -5.63 -4.54
CA PHE A 48 18.84 -4.53 -3.64
C PHE A 48 19.71 -3.29 -3.90
N ALA A 49 21.02 -3.46 -4.09
CA ALA A 49 21.92 -2.36 -4.45
C ALA A 49 21.51 -1.74 -5.80
N GLY A 50 21.19 -2.55 -6.80
CA GLY A 50 20.69 -2.07 -8.10
C GLY A 50 19.42 -1.23 -7.97
N TRP A 51 18.49 -1.64 -7.10
CA TRP A 51 17.27 -0.87 -6.83
C TRP A 51 17.55 0.48 -6.15
N GLN A 52 18.51 0.54 -5.23
CA GLN A 52 18.92 1.80 -4.58
C GLN A 52 19.53 2.78 -5.59
N PHE A 53 20.37 2.31 -6.52
CA PHE A 53 20.93 3.17 -7.57
C PHE A 53 19.86 3.68 -8.54
N ALA A 54 18.90 2.83 -8.93
CA ALA A 54 17.77 3.24 -9.76
C ALA A 54 16.90 4.30 -9.07
N ALA A 55 16.62 4.13 -7.77
CA ALA A 55 15.88 5.10 -6.98
C ALA A 55 16.62 6.45 -6.86
N ALA A 56 17.93 6.42 -6.59
CA ALA A 56 18.76 7.63 -6.55
C ALA A 56 18.78 8.36 -7.91
N GLY A 57 18.89 7.62 -9.02
CA GLY A 57 18.81 8.17 -10.37
C GLY A 57 17.45 8.81 -10.65
N PHE A 58 16.35 8.17 -10.23
CA PHE A 58 15.00 8.72 -10.38
C PHE A 58 14.81 10.01 -9.57
N VAL A 59 15.30 10.04 -8.32
CA VAL A 59 15.25 11.26 -7.49
C VAL A 59 16.08 12.39 -8.10
N ALA A 60 17.29 12.10 -8.58
CA ALA A 60 18.14 13.09 -9.23
C ALA A 60 17.50 13.64 -10.51
N LEU A 61 16.90 12.77 -11.33
CA LEU A 61 16.15 13.15 -12.53
C LEU A 61 14.93 14.01 -12.16
N PHE A 62 14.17 13.62 -11.13
CA PHE A 62 13.03 14.39 -10.66
C PHE A 62 13.45 15.79 -10.17
N ILE A 63 14.53 15.90 -9.38
CA ILE A 63 15.09 17.18 -8.95
C ILE A 63 15.51 18.03 -10.16
N TYR A 64 16.16 17.42 -11.15
CA TYR A 64 16.58 18.11 -12.37
C TYR A 64 15.38 18.67 -13.14
N LEU A 65 14.33 17.85 -13.33
CA LEU A 65 13.11 18.24 -14.04
C LEU A 65 12.25 19.24 -13.25
N ALA A 66 12.27 19.18 -11.92
CA ALA A 66 11.53 20.12 -11.05
C ALA A 66 12.24 21.46 -10.89
N ARG A 67 13.54 21.55 -11.20
CA ARG A 67 14.35 22.77 -11.07
C ARG A 67 13.76 24.01 -11.77
N PRO A 68 13.28 23.97 -13.03
CA PRO A 68 12.65 25.14 -13.66
C PRO A 68 11.35 25.57 -12.96
N PHE A 69 10.54 24.62 -12.49
CA PHE A 69 9.32 24.93 -11.75
C PHE A 69 9.61 25.60 -10.40
N ALA A 70 10.61 25.09 -9.67
CA ALA A 70 11.04 25.67 -8.41
C ALA A 70 11.59 27.10 -8.58
N ARG A 71 12.34 27.38 -9.66
CA ARG A 71 12.81 28.74 -10.00
C ARG A 71 11.63 29.69 -10.23
N ASN A 72 10.68 29.30 -11.08
CA ASN A 72 9.51 30.13 -11.39
C ASN A 72 8.62 30.38 -10.15
N ALA A 73 8.46 29.38 -9.28
CA ALA A 73 7.71 29.51 -8.03
C ALA A 73 8.44 30.43 -7.03
N GLY A 74 9.77 30.30 -6.92
CA GLY A 74 10.60 31.14 -6.05
C GLY A 74 10.56 32.61 -6.47
N GLU A 75 10.64 32.89 -7.77
CA GLU A 75 10.52 34.27 -8.28
C GLU A 75 9.16 34.88 -7.93
N ARG A 76 8.06 34.17 -8.16
CA ARG A 76 6.71 34.63 -7.83
C ARG A 76 6.52 34.85 -6.34
N PHE A 77 6.99 33.93 -5.51
CA PHE A 77 6.92 34.05 -4.06
C PHE A 77 7.74 35.24 -3.56
N SER A 78 8.97 35.40 -4.06
CA SER A 78 9.84 36.52 -3.68
C SER A 78 9.23 37.88 -4.07
N ALA A 79 8.57 37.96 -5.23
CA ALA A 79 7.88 39.16 -5.67
C ALA A 79 6.69 39.50 -4.75
N GLN A 80 5.86 38.51 -4.40
CA GLN A 80 4.75 38.68 -3.47
C GLN A 80 5.22 39.07 -2.06
N PHE A 81 6.31 38.45 -1.58
CA PHE A 81 6.88 38.76 -0.27
C PHE A 81 7.43 40.18 -0.22
N ARG A 82 8.19 40.61 -1.25
CA ARG A 82 8.67 42.00 -1.34
C ARG A 82 7.52 43.00 -1.37
N ALA A 83 6.45 42.70 -2.10
CA ALA A 83 5.24 43.52 -2.15
C ALA A 83 4.51 43.59 -0.79
N ALA A 84 4.44 42.48 -0.05
CA ALA A 84 3.76 42.42 1.24
C ALA A 84 4.51 43.16 2.36
N TYR A 85 5.84 43.22 2.30
CA TYR A 85 6.68 43.76 3.38
C TYR A 85 7.40 45.06 3.04
N GLY A 86 7.08 45.71 1.92
CA GLY A 86 7.58 47.06 1.59
C GLY A 86 9.09 47.14 1.33
N PHE A 87 9.72 46.05 0.86
CA PHE A 87 11.12 46.08 0.45
C PHE A 87 11.25 46.74 -0.93
N GLU A 88 11.33 48.07 -0.96
CA GLU A 88 11.65 48.82 -2.17
C GLU A 88 13.13 48.59 -2.56
N THR A 89 13.36 48.43 -3.87
CA THR A 89 14.58 47.91 -4.51
C THR A 89 15.78 48.89 -4.51
N GLY A 90 15.95 49.67 -3.45
CA GLY A 90 16.86 50.82 -3.43
C GLY A 90 18.34 50.56 -3.13
N ASN A 91 18.77 49.32 -2.82
CA ASN A 91 20.18 49.05 -2.50
C ASN A 91 20.74 47.83 -3.25
N PRO A 92 21.57 48.03 -4.30
CA PRO A 92 22.12 46.95 -5.12
C PRO A 92 23.29 46.17 -4.51
N GLU A 93 23.77 46.49 -3.29
CA GLU A 93 25.00 45.88 -2.75
C GLU A 93 24.82 44.84 -1.62
N GLY A 94 23.58 44.45 -1.30
CA GLY A 94 23.29 43.51 -0.22
C GLY A 94 23.28 42.03 -0.62
N SER A 95 24.42 41.44 -1.01
CA SER A 95 24.58 40.01 -1.38
C SER A 95 24.36 38.99 -0.24
N PHE A 96 23.76 39.40 0.87
CA PHE A 96 23.64 38.61 2.10
C PHE A 96 22.54 37.53 2.03
N GLY A 97 21.47 37.78 1.25
CA GLY A 97 20.33 36.86 1.16
C GLY A 97 20.59 35.59 0.34
N GLU A 98 21.44 35.67 -0.68
CA GLU A 98 21.60 34.56 -1.64
C GLU A 98 22.57 33.47 -1.15
N LYS A 99 23.58 33.85 -0.36
CA LYS A 99 24.60 32.90 0.14
C LYS A 99 24.19 32.11 1.37
N ILE A 100 23.25 32.63 2.17
CA ILE A 100 22.85 31.98 3.43
C ILE A 100 21.48 31.30 3.30
N ILE A 101 20.51 31.85 2.55
CA ILE A 101 19.16 31.27 2.53
C ILE A 101 19.09 29.99 1.68
N GLY A 102 19.86 29.91 0.58
CA GLY A 102 19.87 28.77 -0.34
C GLY A 102 20.16 27.40 0.32
N PRO A 103 21.28 27.23 1.05
CA PRO A 103 21.63 25.92 1.62
C PRO A 103 20.74 25.51 2.80
N TYR A 104 20.27 26.46 3.62
CA TYR A 104 19.41 26.15 4.77
C TYR A 104 17.98 25.84 4.35
N LEU A 105 17.45 26.49 3.31
CA LEU A 105 16.15 26.15 2.73
C LEU A 105 16.18 24.74 2.11
N PHE A 106 17.30 24.34 1.51
CA PHE A 106 17.47 22.99 0.96
C PHE A 106 17.51 21.92 2.05
N LEU A 107 18.21 22.15 3.18
CA LEU A 107 18.25 21.24 4.32
C LEU A 107 16.89 21.14 5.04
N LEU A 108 16.14 22.23 5.14
CA LEU A 108 14.77 22.24 5.68
C LEU A 108 13.79 21.51 4.74
N LEU A 109 13.93 21.66 3.42
CA LEU A 109 13.14 20.90 2.45
C LEU A 109 13.49 19.39 2.50
N TYR A 110 14.76 19.02 2.64
CA TYR A 110 15.17 17.61 2.69
C TYR A 110 14.71 16.90 3.97
N SER A 111 14.80 17.57 5.12
CA SER A 111 14.32 17.05 6.41
C SER A 111 12.79 17.02 6.49
N SER A 112 12.09 17.99 5.88
CA SER A 112 10.64 18.00 5.81
C SER A 112 10.07 16.91 4.88
N VAL A 113 10.74 16.56 3.76
CA VAL A 113 10.28 15.45 2.90
C VAL A 113 10.40 14.09 3.62
N GLY A 114 11.47 13.87 4.39
CA GLY A 114 11.60 12.67 5.24
C GLY A 114 10.57 12.63 6.37
N GLY A 115 10.32 13.76 7.02
CA GLY A 115 9.30 13.90 8.08
C GLY A 115 7.86 13.82 7.57
N MET A 116 7.59 14.30 6.35
CA MET A 116 6.27 14.25 5.72
C MET A 116 5.87 12.82 5.34
N CYS A 117 6.82 11.97 4.93
CA CYS A 117 6.51 10.57 4.65
C CYS A 117 6.21 9.76 5.92
N ALA A 118 6.92 10.01 7.03
CA ALA A 118 6.69 9.32 8.30
C ALA A 118 5.46 9.86 9.07
N GLY A 119 5.29 11.18 9.10
CA GLY A 119 4.15 11.83 9.76
C GLY A 119 2.82 11.64 9.02
N ALA A 120 2.83 11.56 7.68
CA ALA A 120 1.63 11.31 6.90
C ALA A 120 1.06 9.90 7.08
N VAL A 121 1.83 8.95 7.63
CA VAL A 121 1.38 7.60 7.98
C VAL A 121 0.75 7.54 9.37
N LEU A 122 1.12 8.41 10.31
CA LEU A 122 0.57 8.41 11.67
C LEU A 122 -0.62 9.36 11.86
N LEU A 123 -0.77 10.36 10.99
CA LEU A 123 -1.93 11.27 10.98
C LEU A 123 -2.90 10.94 9.84
N MET A 124 -3.00 9.66 9.44
CA MET A 124 -4.01 9.25 8.47
C MET A 124 -5.40 9.46 9.07
N PRO A 125 -6.25 10.32 8.50
CA PRO A 125 -7.64 10.42 8.93
C PRO A 125 -8.25 9.04 8.88
N SER A 126 -9.10 8.74 9.85
CA SER A 126 -9.80 7.47 10.00
C SER A 126 -10.47 6.96 8.72
N ASP A 127 -10.78 7.87 7.80
CA ASP A 127 -11.32 7.61 6.47
C ASP A 127 -10.43 6.70 5.60
N ARG A 128 -9.10 6.67 5.80
CA ARG A 128 -8.21 5.85 4.97
C ARG A 128 -8.38 4.36 5.21
N HIS A 129 -8.72 3.94 6.43
CA HIS A 129 -9.07 2.55 6.72
C HIS A 129 -10.31 2.13 5.94
N THR A 130 -11.35 2.95 6.01
CA THR A 130 -12.62 2.72 5.29
C THR A 130 -12.44 2.72 3.79
N LEU A 131 -11.57 3.58 3.26
CA LEU A 131 -11.23 3.57 1.84
C LEU A 131 -10.51 2.29 1.41
N LYS A 132 -9.58 1.80 2.24
CA LYS A 132 -8.90 0.52 1.99
C LYS A 132 -9.88 -0.64 2.03
N ASP A 133 -10.79 -0.65 3.00
CA ASP A 133 -11.82 -1.67 3.12
C ASP A 133 -12.82 -1.61 1.95
N LEU A 134 -13.22 -0.42 1.51
CA LEU A 134 -14.05 -0.23 0.32
C LEU A 134 -13.36 -0.75 -0.95
N ALA A 135 -12.06 -0.46 -1.12
CA ALA A 135 -11.28 -0.96 -2.25
C ALA A 135 -11.18 -2.48 -2.24
N SER A 136 -10.93 -3.07 -1.06
CA SER A 136 -10.95 -4.53 -0.88
C SER A 136 -12.32 -5.12 -1.18
N LEU A 137 -13.40 -4.45 -0.76
CA LEU A 137 -14.76 -4.91 -0.98
C LEU A 137 -15.09 -4.94 -2.48
N ARG A 138 -14.77 -3.87 -3.20
CA ARG A 138 -14.96 -3.79 -4.65
C ARG A 138 -14.17 -4.84 -5.40
N SER A 139 -12.90 -5.05 -5.01
CA SER A 139 -12.05 -6.06 -5.65
C SER A 139 -12.68 -7.46 -5.54
N ALA A 140 -13.21 -7.85 -4.38
CA ALA A 140 -13.85 -9.17 -4.30
C ALA A 140 -15.20 -9.24 -5.02
N VAL A 141 -15.97 -8.14 -5.09
CA VAL A 141 -17.21 -8.09 -5.88
C VAL A 141 -16.91 -8.28 -7.37
N THR A 142 -15.85 -7.63 -7.87
CA THR A 142 -15.37 -7.84 -9.25
C THR A 142 -14.90 -9.27 -9.47
N ALA A 143 -14.07 -9.82 -8.57
CA ALA A 143 -13.60 -11.20 -8.67
C ALA A 143 -14.76 -12.22 -8.66
N TYR A 144 -15.81 -11.95 -7.87
CA TYR A 144 -17.02 -12.77 -7.88
C TYR A 144 -17.73 -12.69 -9.23
N ALA A 145 -17.90 -11.49 -9.78
CA ALA A 145 -18.55 -11.32 -11.08
C ALA A 145 -17.78 -12.05 -12.18
N ASP A 146 -16.45 -11.94 -12.20
CA ASP A 146 -15.59 -12.63 -13.15
C ASP A 146 -15.76 -14.15 -13.06
N ALA A 147 -15.82 -14.70 -11.84
CA ALA A 147 -16.04 -16.13 -11.61
C ALA A 147 -17.47 -16.62 -11.95
N ASN A 148 -18.46 -15.73 -12.00
CA ASN A 148 -19.88 -16.05 -12.21
C ASN A 148 -20.41 -15.56 -13.58
N GLY A 149 -19.53 -15.41 -14.57
CA GLY A 149 -19.92 -15.04 -15.93
C GLY A 149 -20.47 -13.61 -16.04
N GLY A 150 -19.85 -12.67 -15.31
CA GLY A 150 -20.24 -11.26 -15.26
C GLY A 150 -21.45 -10.96 -14.36
N LYS A 151 -21.95 -11.95 -13.60
CA LYS A 151 -23.09 -11.76 -12.71
C LYS A 151 -22.63 -11.33 -11.32
N PHE A 152 -23.06 -10.15 -10.91
CA PHE A 152 -22.84 -9.65 -9.56
C PHE A 152 -23.73 -10.38 -8.54
N PRO A 153 -23.29 -10.50 -7.28
CA PRO A 153 -24.04 -11.19 -6.22
C PRO A 153 -25.36 -10.46 -5.90
N ALA A 154 -26.43 -11.21 -5.65
CA ALA A 154 -27.69 -10.63 -5.17
C ALA A 154 -27.60 -10.18 -3.68
N ASP A 155 -26.74 -10.85 -2.91
CA ASP A 155 -26.48 -10.60 -1.49
C ASP A 155 -24.96 -10.67 -1.24
N LEU A 156 -24.38 -9.58 -0.74
CA LEU A 156 -22.95 -9.52 -0.41
C LEU A 156 -22.58 -10.44 0.76
N ARG A 157 -23.55 -10.76 1.64
CA ARG A 157 -23.33 -11.68 2.78
C ARG A 157 -23.06 -13.11 2.33
N ALA A 158 -23.49 -13.47 1.11
CA ALA A 158 -23.20 -14.78 0.52
C ALA A 158 -21.73 -14.91 0.06
N MET A 159 -20.98 -13.80 -0.03
CA MET A 159 -19.59 -13.81 -0.43
C MET A 159 -18.64 -14.09 0.74
N LYS A 160 -17.61 -14.89 0.49
CA LYS A 160 -16.43 -14.96 1.36
C LYS A 160 -15.43 -13.88 0.94
N PHE A 161 -15.04 -13.00 1.85
CA PHE A 161 -14.14 -11.87 1.57
C PHE A 161 -12.71 -12.19 1.97
N ASN A 162 -11.82 -12.46 1.01
CA ASN A 162 -10.40 -12.78 1.30
C ASN A 162 -10.21 -13.88 2.36
N GLY A 163 -11.01 -14.95 2.29
CA GLY A 163 -11.03 -16.01 3.30
C GLY A 163 -11.66 -15.62 4.64
N ARG A 164 -12.10 -14.37 4.81
CA ARG A 164 -12.87 -13.90 5.96
C ARG A 164 -14.36 -14.11 5.71
N ALA A 165 -15.06 -14.56 6.75
CA ALA A 165 -16.50 -14.77 6.73
C ALA A 165 -17.31 -13.47 6.90
N LYS A 166 -16.67 -12.35 7.28
CA LYS A 166 -17.34 -11.12 7.70
C LYS A 166 -16.88 -9.92 6.89
N ILE A 167 -17.86 -9.14 6.43
CA ILE A 167 -17.66 -7.85 5.77
C ILE A 167 -17.14 -6.84 6.80
N PRO A 168 -16.05 -6.10 6.50
CA PRO A 168 -15.52 -5.09 7.42
C PRO A 168 -16.55 -3.99 7.66
N TYR A 169 -16.53 -3.39 8.84
CA TYR A 169 -17.33 -2.21 9.13
C TYR A 169 -16.63 -0.97 8.56
N PRO A 170 -17.35 -0.05 7.92
CA PRO A 170 -16.76 1.22 7.53
C PRO A 170 -16.56 2.07 8.80
N TYR A 171 -15.32 2.43 9.09
CA TYR A 171 -15.02 3.34 10.17
C TYR A 171 -15.29 4.78 9.70
N THR A 172 -16.29 5.44 10.27
CA THR A 172 -16.53 6.86 10.03
C THR A 172 -16.60 7.55 11.38
N ALA A 173 -15.90 8.69 11.52
CA ALA A 173 -15.80 9.38 12.80
C ALA A 173 -17.15 9.85 13.37
N GLN A 174 -18.19 9.93 12.52
CA GLN A 174 -19.50 10.49 12.83
C GLN A 174 -20.59 9.43 13.04
N HIS A 175 -20.30 8.15 12.78
CA HIS A 175 -21.29 7.07 12.89
C HIS A 175 -20.82 5.95 13.80
N LYS A 176 -21.79 5.23 14.37
CA LYS A 176 -21.52 3.97 15.06
C LYS A 176 -21.01 2.94 14.05
N GLU A 177 -20.19 2.01 14.51
CA GLU A 177 -19.75 0.88 13.69
C GLU A 177 -20.97 -0.01 13.36
N VAL A 178 -21.45 0.09 12.13
CA VAL A 178 -22.59 -0.69 11.64
C VAL A 178 -22.12 -1.55 10.47
N THR A 179 -22.31 -2.86 10.57
CA THR A 179 -21.97 -3.82 9.50
C THR A 179 -23.10 -4.00 8.50
N ASP A 180 -24.17 -3.22 8.63
CA ASP A 180 -25.36 -3.41 7.84
C ASP A 180 -25.17 -2.93 6.40
N ILE A 181 -25.81 -3.65 5.48
CA ILE A 181 -25.69 -3.42 4.04
C ILE A 181 -27.06 -3.00 3.56
N GLN A 182 -27.16 -1.74 3.13
CA GLN A 182 -28.36 -1.26 2.48
C GLN A 182 -28.33 -1.68 1.01
N TYR A 183 -29.26 -2.57 0.64
CA TYR A 183 -29.50 -2.91 -0.75
C TYR A 183 -30.32 -1.82 -1.41
N VAL A 184 -29.74 -1.16 -2.42
CA VAL A 184 -30.37 -0.06 -3.15
C VAL A 184 -30.80 -0.56 -4.51
N SER A 185 -32.08 -0.35 -4.85
CA SER A 185 -32.65 -0.68 -6.16
C SER A 185 -33.07 0.57 -6.92
N GLY A 186 -32.95 0.52 -8.25
CA GLY A 186 -33.47 1.50 -9.19
C GLY A 186 -32.46 2.51 -9.73
N VAL A 187 -32.71 2.93 -10.98
CA VAL A 187 -31.87 3.63 -11.99
C VAL A 187 -31.11 4.88 -11.52
N ASN A 188 -31.33 5.33 -10.30
CA ASN A 188 -30.80 6.56 -9.76
C ASN A 188 -30.24 6.33 -8.35
N PHE A 189 -28.94 6.11 -8.31
CA PHE A 189 -28.08 6.14 -7.13
C PHE A 189 -27.98 7.59 -6.58
N ARG A 190 -29.13 8.16 -6.24
CA ARG A 190 -29.26 9.54 -5.73
C ARG A 190 -28.98 9.57 -4.24
N ALA A 191 -28.38 10.68 -3.81
CA ALA A 191 -28.02 10.91 -2.42
C ALA A 191 -29.22 10.79 -1.45
N GLU A 192 -30.43 11.05 -1.96
CA GLU A 192 -31.71 10.96 -1.25
C GLU A 192 -32.01 9.56 -0.69
N LYS A 193 -31.41 8.49 -1.23
CA LYS A 193 -31.64 7.11 -0.78
C LYS A 193 -30.70 6.68 0.37
N PHE A 194 -29.71 7.49 0.73
CA PHE A 194 -28.80 7.17 1.83
C PHE A 194 -29.41 7.60 3.15
N SER A 195 -29.39 6.68 4.12
CA SER A 195 -29.99 6.87 5.45
C SER A 195 -29.03 7.43 6.49
N ASP A 196 -27.80 7.77 6.08
CA ASP A 196 -26.73 8.24 6.97
C ASP A 196 -26.45 7.29 8.15
N THR A 197 -26.62 5.98 7.95
CA THR A 197 -26.42 5.00 9.02
C THR A 197 -24.97 4.59 9.20
N GLY A 198 -24.06 5.07 8.34
CA GLY A 198 -22.64 4.76 8.41
C GLY A 198 -22.33 3.30 8.05
N GLY A 199 -23.13 2.66 7.19
CA GLY A 199 -22.91 1.30 6.70
C GLY A 199 -22.43 1.25 5.24
N TRP A 200 -22.59 0.10 4.59
CA TRP A 200 -22.36 -0.03 3.14
C TRP A 200 -23.68 0.08 2.37
N ALA A 201 -23.64 0.65 1.18
CA ALA A 201 -24.76 0.63 0.23
C ALA A 201 -24.34 -0.03 -1.08
N TYR A 202 -25.14 -1.00 -1.53
CA TYR A 202 -24.84 -1.86 -2.66
C TYR A 202 -26.00 -1.94 -3.65
N VAL A 203 -25.71 -1.80 -4.95
CA VAL A 203 -26.71 -1.96 -6.01
C VAL A 203 -26.75 -3.40 -6.47
N ASN A 204 -27.78 -4.13 -6.02
CA ASN A 204 -27.94 -5.56 -6.35
C ASN A 204 -28.99 -5.82 -7.45
N THR A 205 -29.52 -4.78 -8.10
CA THR A 205 -30.59 -4.92 -9.11
C THR A 205 -30.01 -5.24 -10.49
N PRO A 206 -30.25 -6.43 -11.07
CA PRO A 206 -29.81 -6.75 -12.42
C PRO A 206 -30.43 -5.80 -13.45
N GLY A 207 -29.62 -5.34 -14.40
CA GLY A 207 -30.06 -4.38 -15.44
C GLY A 207 -29.96 -2.91 -15.02
N ASP A 208 -29.61 -2.60 -13.76
CA ASP A 208 -29.23 -1.25 -13.37
C ASP A 208 -27.86 -0.88 -13.96
N LYS A 209 -27.70 0.37 -14.42
CA LYS A 209 -26.40 0.88 -14.92
C LYS A 209 -25.32 0.89 -13.84
N ASP A 210 -25.74 0.97 -12.57
CA ASP A 210 -24.86 0.95 -11.41
C ASP A 210 -24.83 -0.46 -10.75
N TRP A 211 -25.33 -1.52 -11.40
CA TRP A 211 -25.32 -2.88 -10.85
C TRP A 211 -23.90 -3.31 -10.46
N GLY A 212 -23.75 -3.82 -9.23
CA GLY A 212 -22.44 -4.19 -8.67
C GLY A 212 -21.69 -3.04 -7.98
N LYS A 213 -22.22 -1.82 -8.00
CA LYS A 213 -21.60 -0.67 -7.35
C LYS A 213 -21.78 -0.70 -5.85
N LEU A 214 -20.67 -0.42 -5.15
CA LEU A 214 -20.59 -0.34 -3.69
C LEU A 214 -20.10 1.03 -3.25
N VAL A 215 -20.77 1.62 -2.27
CA VAL A 215 -20.38 2.89 -1.61
C VAL A 215 -20.62 2.84 -0.10
N ILE A 216 -20.18 3.88 0.60
CA ILE A 216 -20.49 4.12 2.01
C ILE A 216 -21.87 4.78 2.09
N ASN A 217 -22.77 4.23 2.91
CA ASN A 217 -24.10 4.77 3.17
C ASN A 217 -24.02 5.94 4.17
N CYS A 218 -23.67 7.10 3.65
CA CYS A 218 -23.50 8.32 4.43
C CYS A 218 -23.99 9.53 3.62
N THR A 219 -24.72 10.44 4.28
CA THR A 219 -25.22 11.69 3.66
C THR A 219 -24.25 12.86 3.83
N HIS A 220 -23.23 12.70 4.67
CA HIS A 220 -22.23 13.72 4.95
C HIS A 220 -21.36 14.00 3.71
N SER A 221 -21.75 15.03 2.96
CA SER A 221 -20.98 15.59 1.85
C SER A 221 -19.91 16.59 2.31
N LYS A 222 -19.98 17.05 3.57
CA LYS A 222 -19.13 18.09 4.15
C LYS A 222 -18.21 17.50 5.21
N GLY A 223 -16.99 17.14 4.81
CA GLY A 223 -15.90 16.76 5.73
C GLY A 223 -15.20 15.49 5.30
N THR A 224 -15.96 14.43 5.06
CA THR A 224 -15.45 13.22 4.41
C THR A 224 -15.67 13.36 2.91
N LYS A 225 -14.60 13.36 2.12
CA LYS A 225 -14.70 13.38 0.65
C LYS A 225 -15.65 12.29 0.12
N THR A 226 -15.97 11.25 0.87
CA THR A 226 -16.57 9.99 0.43
C THR A 226 -18.11 9.85 0.51
N GLY A 227 -18.85 10.80 1.07
CA GLY A 227 -20.32 10.70 1.21
C GLY A 227 -21.07 10.86 -0.13
N GLY A 228 -21.75 9.81 -0.59
CA GLY A 228 -22.64 9.82 -1.76
C GLY A 228 -21.98 10.09 -3.13
N ARG A 229 -20.67 10.33 -3.19
CA ARG A 229 -19.94 10.58 -4.45
C ARG A 229 -19.47 9.27 -5.09
N PRO A 230 -19.67 9.09 -6.41
CA PRO A 230 -19.00 8.03 -7.15
C PRO A 230 -17.49 8.17 -6.96
N TRP A 231 -16.79 7.06 -6.72
CA TRP A 231 -15.34 7.09 -6.50
C TRP A 231 -14.55 7.68 -7.68
N THR A 232 -15.10 7.66 -8.90
CA THR A 232 -14.51 8.32 -10.07
C THR A 232 -14.33 9.84 -9.90
N ALA A 233 -14.87 10.43 -8.83
CA ALA A 233 -14.71 11.84 -8.49
C ALA A 233 -13.54 12.13 -7.50
N PHE A 234 -12.71 11.14 -7.16
CA PHE A 234 -11.48 11.27 -6.35
C PHE A 234 -10.26 10.77 -7.10
#